data_AF-A0A967Z1B9-F1
#
_entry.id   AF-A0A967Z1B9-F1
#
_cell.length_a   1.000
_cell.length_b   1.000
_cell.length_c   1.000
_cell.angle_alpha   90.00
_cell.angle_beta   90.00
_cell.angle_gamma   90.00
#
_symmetry.space_group_name_H-M   'P 1'
#
loop_
_entity.id
_entity.type
_entity.pdbx_description
1 polymer ?
#
loop_
_entity_poly.entity_id
_entity_poly.type
_entity_poly.pdbx_seq_one_letter_code
_entity_poly.pdbx_strand_id
1 'polypeptide(L)'
;AVVFKDDQGFIAHVGDSRAYRISKSKIETLTRDHSQVAEMQRQGILTEEEAKDHPQRSVLTRALGILPEIEVDIIAGIPLSPGDRFLLCSDGLSKVDEGKLKSVALSQEPKKACQKLIELANEAGGEDNVTVQVIQIQPSGTLGYKLKTSLMGFWRTQVTRATIFGIANS
;
A
#
# COMPACT_ATOMS: atom_id res chain seq x y z
N ALA A 1 -4.77 7.29 0.83
CA ALA A 1 -3.60 8.13 0.52
C ALA A 1 -2.39 7.65 1.31
N VAL A 2 -1.18 7.81 0.77
CA VAL A 2 0.08 7.54 1.47
C VAL A 2 0.99 8.75 1.40
N VAL A 3 1.65 9.09 2.51
CA VAL A 3 2.61 10.18 2.63
C VAL A 3 3.88 9.64 3.27
N PHE A 4 5.04 10.03 2.75
CA PHE A 4 6.33 9.70 3.33
C PHE A 4 6.99 10.99 3.81
N LYS A 5 7.41 11.01 5.07
CA LYS A 5 8.10 12.14 5.68
C LYS A 5 9.21 11.62 6.57
N ASP A 6 10.41 12.18 6.40
CA ASP A 6 11.62 11.78 7.11
C ASP A 6 11.88 10.28 6.96
N ASP A 7 11.80 9.50 8.04
CA ASP A 7 11.97 8.05 8.08
C ASP A 7 10.65 7.28 8.31
N GLN A 8 9.51 7.95 8.15
CA GLN A 8 8.18 7.42 8.45
C GLN A 8 7.20 7.54 7.29
N GLY A 9 6.38 6.50 7.14
CA GLY A 9 5.19 6.47 6.30
C GLY A 9 3.92 6.74 7.10
N PHE A 10 2.97 7.37 6.44
CA PHE A 10 1.65 7.70 6.96
C PHE A 10 0.60 7.29 5.92
N ILE A 11 -0.49 6.67 6.36
CA ILE A 11 -1.62 6.28 5.51
C ILE A 11 -2.90 6.87 6.08
N ALA A 12 -3.70 7.44 5.19
CA ALA A 12 -5.09 7.79 5.46
C ALA A 12 -5.98 6.91 4.58
N HIS A 13 -6.87 6.14 5.19
CA HIS A 13 -7.63 5.11 4.51
C HIS A 13 -9.15 5.19 4.79
N VAL A 14 -9.92 5.02 3.73
CA VAL A 14 -11.39 4.94 3.69
C VAL A 14 -11.73 3.97 2.55
N GLY A 15 -12.76 3.13 2.73
CA GLY A 15 -13.17 2.12 1.74
C GLY A 15 -12.47 0.78 1.95
N ASP A 16 -12.32 0.03 0.87
CA ASP A 16 -11.78 -1.34 0.81
C ASP A 16 -10.56 -1.48 -0.10
N SER A 17 -10.06 -0.36 -0.66
CA SER A 17 -8.73 -0.33 -1.28
C SER A 17 -7.66 -0.62 -0.24
N ARG A 18 -6.63 -1.38 -0.61
CA ARG A 18 -5.64 -1.87 0.36
C ARG A 18 -4.27 -1.26 0.18
N ALA A 19 -3.54 -1.15 1.28
CA ALA A 19 -2.13 -0.80 1.28
C ALA A 19 -1.30 -1.83 2.03
N TYR A 20 -0.16 -2.19 1.45
CA TYR A 20 0.77 -3.17 1.98
C TYR A 20 2.17 -2.57 2.11
N ARG A 21 2.90 -2.95 3.15
CA ARG A 21 4.35 -2.83 3.22
C ARG A 21 4.98 -4.18 2.93
N ILE A 22 5.83 -4.23 1.93
CA ILE A 22 6.49 -5.44 1.46
C ILE A 22 7.99 -5.26 1.64
N SER A 23 8.59 -6.16 2.42
CA SER A 23 10.03 -6.29 2.65
C SER A 23 10.50 -7.66 2.21
N LYS A 24 11.82 -7.90 2.21
CA LYS A 24 12.38 -9.23 1.90
C LYS A 24 11.82 -10.33 2.83
N SER A 25 11.62 -10.02 4.11
CA SER A 25 11.16 -11.01 5.10
C SER A 25 9.65 -11.22 5.06
N LYS A 26 8.85 -10.15 4.98
CA LYS A 26 7.38 -10.24 5.09
C LYS A 26 6.64 -9.26 4.19
N ILE A 27 5.38 -9.59 3.92
CA ILE A 27 4.32 -8.66 3.50
C ILE A 27 3.46 -8.37 4.73
N GLU A 28 3.05 -7.11 4.88
CA GLU A 28 2.25 -6.63 5.98
C GLU A 28 1.13 -5.75 5.43
N THR A 29 -0.11 -6.13 5.71
CA THR A 29 -1.31 -5.38 5.36
C THR A 29 -1.50 -4.24 6.36
N LEU A 30 -1.52 -3.01 5.86
CA LEU A 30 -1.53 -1.80 6.67
C LEU A 30 -2.94 -1.25 6.89
N THR A 31 -3.89 -1.61 6.04
CA THR A 31 -5.28 -1.13 6.05
C THR A 31 -6.24 -2.26 6.39
N ARG A 32 -7.44 -1.88 6.85
CA ARG A 32 -8.54 -2.82 7.08
C ARG A 32 -9.73 -2.38 6.26
N ASP A 33 -10.33 -3.31 5.54
CA ASP A 33 -11.44 -2.98 4.67
C ASP A 33 -12.64 -2.46 5.48
N HIS A 34 -13.20 -1.35 5.00
CA HIS A 34 -14.46 -0.79 5.45
C HIS A 34 -15.62 -1.35 4.63
N SER A 35 -15.77 -2.67 4.66
CA SER A 35 -16.87 -3.39 4.03
C SER A 35 -17.71 -4.14 5.07
N GLN A 36 -18.94 -4.46 4.69
CA GLN A 36 -19.88 -5.19 5.56
C GLN A 36 -19.34 -6.57 5.92
N VAL A 37 -18.78 -7.29 4.94
CA VAL A 37 -18.18 -8.61 5.16
C VAL A 37 -16.97 -8.54 6.08
N ALA A 38 -16.13 -7.51 5.95
CA ALA A 38 -14.98 -7.35 6.84
C ALA A 38 -15.41 -7.09 8.29
N GLU A 39 -16.52 -6.38 8.51
CA GLU A 39 -17.09 -6.20 9.85
C GLU A 39 -17.67 -7.51 10.41
N MET A 40 -18.40 -8.26 9.59
CA MET A 40 -18.92 -9.58 9.98
C MET A 40 -17.80 -10.56 10.35
N GLN A 41 -16.68 -10.54 9.60
CA GLN A 41 -15.50 -11.33 9.93
C GLN A 41 -14.89 -10.92 11.28
N ARG A 42 -14.75 -9.61 11.53
CA ARG A 42 -14.25 -9.11 12.82
C ARG A 42 -15.13 -9.52 14.01
N GLN A 43 -16.43 -9.62 13.79
CA GLN A 43 -17.40 -10.07 14.79
C GLN A 43 -17.45 -11.60 14.93
N GLY A 44 -16.69 -12.34 14.12
CA GLY A 44 -16.70 -13.81 14.11
C GLY A 44 -17.96 -14.41 13.50
N ILE A 45 -18.74 -13.62 12.76
CA ILE A 45 -19.97 -14.05 12.09
C ILE A 45 -19.64 -14.82 10.80
N LEU A 46 -18.58 -14.40 10.09
CA LEU A 46 -18.10 -15.04 8.87
C LEU A 46 -16.65 -15.47 9.02
N THR A 47 -16.32 -16.62 8.45
CA THR A 47 -14.94 -17.04 8.19
C THR A 47 -14.36 -16.30 6.97
N GLU A 48 -13.06 -16.46 6.73
CA GLU A 48 -12.40 -15.89 5.56
C GLU A 48 -12.97 -16.42 4.24
N GLU A 49 -13.23 -17.73 4.17
CA GLU A 49 -13.79 -18.35 2.97
C GLU A 49 -15.24 -17.94 2.73
N GLU A 50 -16.07 -17.86 3.77
CA GLU A 50 -17.48 -17.45 3.62
C GLU A 50 -17.61 -15.98 3.17
N ALA A 51 -16.69 -15.11 3.58
CA ALA A 51 -16.70 -13.71 3.19
C ALA A 51 -16.43 -13.49 1.69
N LYS A 52 -15.61 -14.34 1.06
CA LYS A 52 -15.21 -14.20 -0.35
C LYS A 52 -16.40 -14.29 -1.30
N ASP A 53 -17.31 -15.22 -1.04
CA ASP A 53 -18.48 -15.48 -1.89
C ASP A 53 -19.78 -14.88 -1.35
N HIS A 54 -19.69 -14.05 -0.29
CA HIS A 54 -20.87 -13.47 0.33
C HIS A 54 -21.59 -12.48 -0.62
N PRO A 55 -22.93 -12.50 -0.71
CA PRO A 55 -23.69 -11.60 -1.60
C PRO A 55 -23.45 -10.11 -1.33
N GLN A 56 -23.04 -9.76 -0.11
CA GLN A 56 -22.78 -8.38 0.30
C GLN A 56 -21.27 -8.02 0.32
N ARG A 57 -20.42 -8.79 -0.37
CA ARG A 57 -18.96 -8.56 -0.37
C ARG A 57 -18.54 -7.16 -0.82
N SER A 58 -19.30 -6.55 -1.74
CA SER A 58 -19.04 -5.21 -2.29
C SER A 58 -19.76 -4.09 -1.53
N VAL A 59 -20.43 -4.37 -0.41
CA VAL A 59 -21.14 -3.34 0.38
C VAL A 59 -20.15 -2.63 1.30
N LEU A 60 -19.85 -1.36 0.99
CA LEU A 60 -18.99 -0.51 1.80
C LEU A 60 -19.73 0.08 3.01
N THR A 61 -19.07 0.07 4.17
CA THR A 61 -19.54 0.75 5.39
C THR A 61 -19.00 2.18 5.50
N ARG A 62 -17.90 2.50 4.80
CA ARG A 62 -17.34 3.86 4.71
C ARG A 62 -16.85 4.15 3.29
N ALA A 63 -17.34 5.23 2.70
CA ALA A 63 -16.86 5.72 1.40
C ALA A 63 -17.00 7.25 1.31
N LEU A 64 -16.03 7.89 0.65
CA LEU A 64 -16.03 9.34 0.45
C LEU A 64 -17.24 9.77 -0.40
N GLY A 65 -17.88 10.87 -0.01
CA GLY A 65 -18.96 11.50 -0.78
C GLY A 65 -20.38 10.99 -0.49
N ILE A 66 -20.55 10.00 0.41
CA ILE A 66 -21.87 9.51 0.81
C ILE A 66 -22.41 10.27 2.03
N LEU A 67 -21.56 10.53 3.02
CA LEU A 67 -21.91 11.22 4.26
C LEU A 67 -21.18 12.57 4.36
N PRO A 68 -21.77 13.59 5.03
CA PRO A 68 -21.14 14.89 5.21
C PRO A 68 -19.87 14.83 6.08
N GLU A 69 -19.82 13.86 7.00
CA GLU A 69 -18.66 13.55 7.82
C GLU A 69 -18.32 12.06 7.65
N ILE A 70 -17.02 11.76 7.68
CA ILE A 70 -16.53 10.39 7.54
C ILE A 70 -15.34 10.16 8.46
N GLU A 71 -15.33 8.98 9.09
CA GLU A 71 -14.21 8.51 9.87
C GLU A 71 -13.11 8.00 8.93
N VAL A 72 -11.88 8.47 9.16
CA VAL A 72 -10.70 8.12 8.37
C VAL A 72 -9.72 7.38 9.26
N ASP A 73 -9.32 6.18 8.84
CA ASP A 73 -8.28 5.42 9.52
C ASP A 73 -6.91 6.05 9.21
N ILE A 74 -6.22 6.50 10.25
CA ILE A 74 -4.86 7.06 10.16
C ILE A 74 -3.86 6.04 10.73
N ILE A 75 -3.00 5.52 9.85
CA ILE A 75 -1.87 4.68 10.24
C ILE A 75 -0.60 5.54 10.16
N ALA A 76 0.04 5.76 11.31
CA ALA A 76 1.21 6.62 11.44
C ALA A 76 2.44 5.84 11.92
N GLY A 77 3.63 6.41 11.70
CA GLY A 77 4.88 5.84 12.21
C GLY A 77 5.31 4.55 11.53
N ILE A 78 4.89 4.33 10.27
CA ILE A 78 5.30 3.13 9.52
C ILE A 78 6.81 3.26 9.22
N PRO A 79 7.66 2.35 9.70
CA PRO A 79 9.11 2.47 9.49
C PRO A 79 9.45 2.37 8.01
N LEU A 80 10.36 3.21 7.52
CA LEU A 80 10.86 3.14 6.14
C LEU A 80 12.26 2.51 6.11
N SER A 81 12.36 1.32 5.50
CA SER A 81 13.67 0.68 5.27
C SER A 81 14.03 0.71 3.79
N PRO A 82 15.29 1.00 3.42
CA PRO A 82 15.73 0.93 2.03
C PRO A 82 15.43 -0.45 1.42
N GLY A 83 14.83 -0.43 0.22
CA GLY A 83 14.42 -1.65 -0.47
C GLY A 83 13.00 -2.10 -0.15
N ASP A 84 12.34 -1.55 0.86
CA ASP A 84 10.91 -1.78 1.08
C ASP A 84 10.09 -1.32 -0.14
N ARG A 85 8.95 -1.96 -0.33
CA ARG A 85 7.93 -1.60 -1.32
C ARG A 85 6.63 -1.30 -0.60
N PHE A 86 5.99 -0.21 -0.97
CA PHE A 86 4.59 0.02 -0.65
C PHE A 86 3.76 -0.33 -1.88
N LEU A 87 2.78 -1.19 -1.70
CA LEU A 87 1.82 -1.58 -2.73
C LEU A 87 0.46 -1.02 -2.33
N LEU A 88 -0.13 -0.19 -3.17
CA LEU A 88 -1.49 0.30 -3.02
C LEU A 88 -2.31 -0.27 -4.17
N CYS A 89 -3.50 -0.77 -3.88
CA CYS A 89 -4.36 -1.35 -4.90
C CYS A 89 -5.84 -1.15 -4.60
N SER A 90 -6.67 -1.18 -5.65
CA SER A 90 -8.10 -1.40 -5.51
C SER A 90 -8.40 -2.85 -5.06
N ASP A 91 -9.66 -3.08 -4.70
CA ASP A 91 -10.24 -4.37 -4.34
C ASP A 91 -10.19 -5.40 -5.49
N GLY A 92 -10.11 -4.97 -6.74
CA GLY A 92 -9.90 -5.85 -7.90
C GLY A 92 -8.63 -6.72 -7.83
N LEU A 93 -7.64 -6.37 -6.99
CA LEU A 93 -6.44 -7.19 -6.76
C LEU A 93 -6.63 -8.25 -5.64
N SER A 94 -7.78 -8.25 -4.94
CA SER A 94 -8.02 -9.05 -3.73
C SER A 94 -7.94 -10.56 -3.91
N LYS A 95 -8.15 -11.09 -5.13
CA LYS A 95 -8.07 -12.52 -5.44
C LYS A 95 -6.63 -13.03 -5.59
N VAL A 96 -5.64 -12.14 -5.66
CA VAL A 96 -4.23 -12.52 -5.74
C VAL A 96 -3.66 -12.74 -4.34
N ASP A 97 -3.08 -13.91 -4.10
CA ASP A 97 -2.52 -14.24 -2.79
C ASP A 97 -1.32 -13.36 -2.42
N GLU A 98 -1.19 -13.07 -1.13
CA GLU A 98 -0.14 -12.18 -0.60
C GLU A 98 1.29 -12.68 -0.92
N GLY A 99 1.47 -14.00 -1.08
CA GLY A 99 2.75 -14.60 -1.48
C GLY A 99 3.15 -14.18 -2.90
N LYS A 100 2.22 -14.26 -3.85
CA LYS A 100 2.41 -13.76 -5.22
C LYS A 100 2.58 -12.25 -5.25
N LEU A 101 1.78 -11.50 -4.49
CA LEU A 101 1.94 -10.04 -4.38
C LEU A 101 3.36 -9.68 -3.97
N LYS A 102 3.87 -10.29 -2.89
CA LYS A 102 5.24 -10.11 -2.40
C LYS A 102 6.28 -10.49 -3.46
N SER A 103 6.12 -11.65 -4.09
CA SER A 103 7.07 -12.17 -5.08
C SER A 103 7.20 -11.24 -6.28
N VAL A 104 6.08 -10.77 -6.85
CA VAL A 104 6.07 -9.87 -7.99
C VAL A 104 6.59 -8.48 -7.62
N ALA A 105 6.15 -7.93 -6.48
CA ALA A 105 6.58 -6.61 -6.02
C ALA A 105 8.10 -6.52 -5.78
N LEU A 106 8.75 -7.61 -5.35
CA LEU A 106 10.19 -7.64 -5.05
C LEU A 106 11.06 -8.09 -6.22
N SER A 107 10.55 -8.93 -7.13
CA SER A 107 11.36 -9.49 -8.24
C SER A 107 11.44 -8.60 -9.47
N GLN A 108 10.66 -7.52 -9.52
CA GLN A 108 10.55 -6.65 -10.69
C GLN A 108 10.89 -5.20 -10.35
N GLU A 109 11.25 -4.43 -11.38
CA GLU A 109 11.19 -2.97 -11.30
C GLU A 109 9.73 -2.54 -11.06
N PRO A 110 9.48 -1.49 -10.26
CA PRO A 110 8.12 -1.16 -9.83
C PRO A 110 7.08 -1.00 -10.95
N LYS A 111 7.46 -0.42 -12.09
CA LYS A 111 6.58 -0.30 -13.27
C LYS A 111 6.17 -1.67 -13.83
N LYS A 112 7.14 -2.59 -13.96
CA LYS A 112 6.88 -3.97 -14.41
C LYS A 112 6.10 -4.76 -13.36
N ALA A 113 6.35 -4.50 -12.07
CA ALA A 113 5.56 -5.09 -10.99
C ALA A 113 4.08 -4.70 -11.13
N CYS A 114 3.76 -3.42 -11.36
CA CYS A 114 2.38 -2.97 -11.56
C CYS A 114 1.69 -3.72 -12.73
N GLN A 115 2.39 -3.84 -13.87
CA GLN A 115 1.86 -4.54 -15.05
C GLN A 115 1.57 -6.02 -14.75
N LYS A 116 2.52 -6.74 -14.15
CA LYS A 116 2.35 -8.15 -13.80
C LYS A 116 1.26 -8.36 -12.74
N LEU A 117 1.10 -7.44 -11.80
CA LEU A 117 0.04 -7.54 -10.79
C LEU A 117 -1.35 -7.39 -11.42
N ILE A 118 -1.48 -6.51 -12.42
CA ILE A 118 -2.72 -6.39 -13.21
C ILE A 118 -2.97 -7.67 -14.03
N GLU A 119 -1.94 -8.21 -14.68
CA GLU A 119 -2.04 -9.50 -15.39
C GLU A 119 -2.54 -10.61 -14.47
N LEU A 120 -1.95 -10.75 -13.27
CA LEU A 120 -2.37 -11.73 -12.28
C LEU A 120 -3.82 -11.53 -11.81
N ALA A 121 -4.27 -10.29 -11.65
CA ALA A 121 -5.65 -9.99 -11.28
C ALA A 121 -6.63 -10.40 -12.38
N ASN A 122 -6.28 -10.12 -13.65
CA ASN A 122 -7.06 -10.52 -14.81
C ASN A 122 -7.12 -12.04 -14.96
N GLU A 123 -6.00 -12.74 -14.76
CA GLU A 123 -5.95 -14.21 -14.74
C GLU A 123 -6.77 -14.82 -13.61
N ALA A 124 -6.92 -14.12 -12.49
CA ALA A 124 -7.73 -14.53 -11.34
C ALA A 124 -9.24 -14.26 -11.50
N GLY A 125 -9.68 -13.79 -12.68
CA GLY A 125 -11.09 -13.63 -13.04
C GLY A 125 -11.42 -12.30 -13.71
N GLY A 126 -10.62 -11.25 -13.50
CA GLY A 126 -10.75 -9.97 -14.23
C GLY A 126 -12.15 -9.32 -14.20
N GLU A 127 -12.90 -9.53 -13.12
CA GLU A 127 -14.30 -9.13 -13.04
C GLU A 127 -14.50 -7.65 -12.65
N ASP A 128 -13.43 -6.98 -12.20
CA ASP A 128 -13.46 -5.62 -11.68
C ASP A 128 -12.28 -4.78 -12.19
N ASN A 129 -12.38 -3.47 -12.08
CA ASN A 129 -11.28 -2.55 -12.39
C ASN A 129 -10.13 -2.70 -11.39
N VAL A 130 -8.93 -2.83 -11.94
CA VAL A 130 -7.72 -3.06 -11.15
C VAL A 130 -6.80 -1.86 -11.30
N THR A 131 -6.63 -1.10 -10.22
CA THR A 131 -5.62 -0.06 -10.12
C THR A 131 -4.52 -0.51 -9.17
N VAL A 132 -3.25 -0.35 -9.59
CA VAL A 132 -2.08 -0.70 -8.79
C VAL A 132 -1.05 0.43 -8.80
N GLN A 133 -0.49 0.72 -7.64
CA GLN A 133 0.66 1.60 -7.47
C GLN A 133 1.73 0.91 -6.61
N VAL A 134 2.96 0.93 -7.10
CA VAL A 134 4.14 0.44 -6.37
C VAL A 134 5.10 1.60 -6.09
N ILE A 135 5.52 1.71 -4.84
CA ILE A 135 6.45 2.75 -4.38
C ILE A 135 7.65 2.06 -3.78
N GLN A 136 8.84 2.43 -4.25
CA GLN A 136 10.09 1.88 -3.74
C GLN A 136 10.76 2.88 -2.80
N ILE A 137 11.07 2.43 -1.59
CA ILE A 137 11.91 3.18 -0.66
C ILE A 137 13.37 3.04 -1.12
N GLN A 138 13.97 4.16 -1.47
CA GLN A 138 15.37 4.20 -1.87
C GLN A 138 16.25 4.50 -0.65
N PRO A 139 17.51 4.03 -0.64
CA PRO A 139 18.48 4.49 0.34
C PRO A 139 18.55 6.03 0.33
N SER A 140 18.61 6.63 1.52
CA SER A 140 18.90 8.05 1.66
C SER A 140 20.27 8.35 1.04
N GLY A 141 20.29 9.11 -0.05
CA GLY A 141 21.55 9.67 -0.57
C GLY A 141 22.11 10.68 0.43
N THR A 142 23.42 10.68 0.64
CA THR A 142 24.07 11.80 1.35
C THR A 142 24.12 12.99 0.39
N LEU A 143 23.31 14.03 0.61
CA LEU A 143 23.59 15.32 -0.01
C LEU A 143 24.81 15.92 0.69
N GLY A 144 25.99 15.66 0.15
CA GLY A 144 27.22 16.34 0.56
C GLY A 144 27.17 17.79 0.08
N TYR A 145 26.62 18.70 0.88
CA TYR A 145 26.88 20.12 0.69
C TYR A 145 28.35 20.38 1.03
N LYS A 146 29.20 20.60 0.01
CA LYS A 146 30.51 21.23 0.20
C LYS A 146 30.26 22.70 0.57
N LEU A 147 29.97 22.96 1.84
CA LEU A 147 30.02 24.32 2.35
C LEU A 147 31.49 24.73 2.42
N LYS A 148 31.91 25.58 1.48
CA LYS A 148 33.13 26.38 1.61
C LYS A 148 32.86 27.48 2.64
N THR A 149 32.87 27.15 3.92
CA THR A 149 33.09 28.16 4.95
C THR A 149 33.60 27.52 6.22
N SER A 150 34.75 28.02 6.66
CA SER A 150 35.32 27.81 7.97
C SER A 150 34.28 28.13 9.05
N LEU A 151 34.26 27.29 10.10
CA LEU A 151 33.51 27.37 11.36
C LEU A 151 32.15 26.62 11.44
N MET A 152 32.22 25.54 12.24
CA MET A 152 31.20 24.94 13.11
C MET A 152 30.08 24.06 12.52
N GLY A 153 30.10 22.78 12.94
CA GLY A 153 28.92 21.93 13.12
C GLY A 153 28.55 21.02 11.93
N PHE A 154 29.06 19.78 11.93
CA PHE A 154 28.58 18.71 11.04
C PHE A 154 27.20 18.21 11.53
N TRP A 155 26.12 18.88 11.13
CA TRP A 155 24.77 18.33 11.27
C TRP A 155 24.49 17.42 10.07
N ARG A 156 24.46 16.09 10.30
CA ARG A 156 24.08 15.09 9.29
C ARG A 156 22.61 14.74 9.47
N THR A 157 21.75 15.28 8.63
CA THR A 157 20.36 14.79 8.51
C THR A 157 20.32 13.77 7.37
N GLN A 158 20.01 12.51 7.67
CA GLN A 158 19.65 11.54 6.64
C GLN A 158 18.17 11.72 6.29
N VAL A 159 17.86 11.87 5.01
CA VAL A 159 16.48 11.97 4.52
C VAL A 159 16.22 10.78 3.62
N THR A 160 15.29 9.92 4.02
CA THR A 160 14.85 8.79 3.19
C THR A 160 14.02 9.34 2.03
N ARG A 161 14.34 8.94 0.80
CA ARG A 161 13.57 9.32 -0.39
C ARG A 161 12.65 8.17 -0.78
N ALA A 162 11.35 8.46 -0.82
CA ALA A 162 10.38 7.62 -1.51
C ALA A 162 10.21 8.15 -2.94
N THR A 163 10.34 7.25 -3.93
CA THR A 163 10.03 7.60 -5.32
C THR A 163 8.88 6.72 -5.78
N ILE A 164 7.84 7.38 -6.30
CA ILE A 164 6.67 6.71 -6.88
C ILE A 164 7.08 6.16 -8.25
N PHE A 165 6.92 4.87 -8.47
CA PHE A 165 7.30 4.23 -9.73
C PHE A 165 6.18 3.29 -10.20
N GLY A 166 5.45 3.73 -11.21
CA GLY A 166 4.40 2.91 -11.83
C GLY A 166 3.03 3.14 -11.20
N ILE A 167 2.12 3.63 -12.04
CA ILE A 167 0.69 3.60 -11.82
C ILE A 167 0.15 2.91 -13.06
N ALA A 168 -0.65 1.87 -12.87
CA ALA A 168 -1.31 1.19 -13.97
C ALA A 168 -2.76 0.91 -13.58
N ASN A 169 -3.63 0.91 -14.60
CA ASN A 169 -5.05 0.65 -14.48
C ASN A 169 -5.47 -0.23 -15.67
N SER A 170 -6.44 -1.12 -15.47
CA SER A 170 -7.09 -1.90 -16.53
C SER A 170 -8.59 -1.93 -16.36
#